data_AF-A0A1J5HZ11-F1
#
_entry.id   AF-A0A1J5HZ11-F1
#
_cell.length_a   1.000
_cell.length_b   1.000
_cell.length_c   1.000
_cell.angle_alpha   90.00
_cell.angle_beta   90.00
_cell.angle_gamma   90.00
#
_symmetry.space_group_name_H-M   'P 1'
#
loop_
_entity.id
_entity.type
_entity.pdbx_description
1 polymer ?
#
loop_
_entity_poly.entity_id
_entity_poly.type
_entity_poly.pdbx_seq_one_letter_code
_entity_poly.pdbx_strand_id
1 'polypeptide(L)' 'MPALLTKENRPLYFPLFLKEARDAFEKGYIVNLLELTKGNVSRAAELAGKYRTDFYNLLKKHHLKSEDFKNR' A
#
# COMPACT_ATOMS: atom_id res chain seq x y z
N MET A 1 24.76 30.81 -10.91
CA MET A 1 23.80 31.41 -11.87
C MET A 1 22.75 30.35 -12.20
N PRO A 2 21.59 30.30 -11.52
CA PRO A 2 20.56 29.32 -11.88
C PRO A 2 19.80 29.82 -13.12
N ALA A 3 19.71 28.94 -14.11
CA ALA A 3 19.06 29.18 -15.38
C ALA A 3 17.54 29.38 -15.21
N LEU A 4 16.98 30.14 -16.13
CA LEU A 4 15.66 30.74 -16.10
C LEU A 4 14.53 29.70 -16.14
N LEU A 5 13.48 30.00 -15.38
CA LEU A 5 12.24 29.26 -15.23
C LEU A 5 11.35 29.43 -16.48
N THR A 6 11.38 28.47 -17.42
CA THR A 6 10.36 28.37 -18.46
C THR A 6 9.18 27.55 -17.95
N LYS A 7 7.94 27.97 -18.26
CA LYS A 7 6.68 27.38 -17.78
C LYS A 7 6.35 25.97 -18.30
N GLU A 8 7.34 25.24 -18.81
CA GLU A 8 7.16 23.94 -19.47
C GLU A 8 8.00 22.83 -18.84
N ASN A 9 8.23 22.89 -17.52
CA ASN A 9 8.94 21.82 -16.81
C ASN A 9 8.18 21.45 -15.53
N ARG A 10 7.00 20.81 -15.68
CA ARG A 10 6.43 20.04 -14.56
C ARG A 10 7.38 18.87 -14.33
N PRO A 11 8.11 18.79 -13.21
CA PRO A 11 8.96 17.63 -12.98
C PRO A 11 8.06 16.40 -12.91
N LEU A 12 8.20 15.47 -13.85
CA LEU A 12 7.56 14.16 -13.84
C LEU A 12 7.88 13.34 -12.57
N TYR A 13 8.77 13.86 -11.71
CA TYR A 13 9.13 13.32 -10.40
C TYR A 13 8.01 13.39 -9.35
N PHE A 14 7.20 14.45 -9.33
CA PHE A 14 6.15 14.61 -8.32
C PHE A 14 5.05 13.51 -8.38
N PRO A 15 4.51 13.12 -9.55
CA PRO A 15 3.51 12.07 -9.63
C PRO A 15 4.06 10.66 -9.30
N LEU A 16 5.34 10.40 -9.57
CA LEU A 16 5.99 9.13 -9.19
C LEU A 16 6.12 9.01 -7.66
N PHE A 17 6.60 10.08 -7.01
CA PHE A 17 6.74 10.14 -5.56
C PHE A 17 5.40 9.95 -4.82
N LEU A 18 4.31 10.55 -5.31
CA LEU A 18 2.97 10.36 -4.72
C LEU A 18 2.48 8.92 -4.84
N LYS A 19 2.75 8.28 -5.98
CA LYS A 19 2.36 6.89 -6.21
C LYS A 19 3.14 5.94 -5.29
N GLU A 20 4.46 6.15 -5.18
CA GLU A 20 5.34 5.36 -4.31
C GLU A 20 4.99 5.54 -2.83
N ALA A 21 4.78 6.77 -2.37
CA ALA A 21 4.38 7.04 -0.99
C ALA A 21 3.05 6.38 -0.64
N ARG A 22 2.07 6.43 -1.57
CA ARG A 22 0.78 5.77 -1.40
C ARG A 22 0.92 4.25 -1.35
N ASP A 23 1.75 3.68 -2.21
CA ASP A 23 1.98 2.23 -2.27
C ASP A 23 2.66 1.72 -0.98
N ALA A 24 3.67 2.45 -0.49
CA ALA A 24 4.32 2.16 0.78
C ALA A 24 3.34 2.26 1.97
N PHE A 25 2.49 3.29 1.99
CA PHE A 25 1.46 3.43 3.01
C PHE A 25 0.43 2.29 2.95
N GLU A 26 -0.05 1.96 1.75
CA GLU A 26 -1.03 0.88 1.54
C GLU A 26 -0.46 -0.47 2.00
N LYS A 27 0.80 -0.76 1.66
CA LYS A 27 1.51 -1.95 2.14
C LYS A 27 1.61 -1.99 3.67
N GLY A 28 2.05 -0.90 4.28
CA GLY A 28 2.16 -0.80 5.75
C GLY A 28 0.82 -0.99 6.45
N TYR A 29 -0.25 -0.43 5.88
CA TYR A 29 -1.60 -0.59 6.40
C TYR A 29 -2.08 -2.06 6.38
N ILE A 30 -1.89 -2.76 5.26
CA ILE A 30 -2.26 -4.18 5.12
C ILE A 30 -1.47 -5.04 6.09
N VAL A 31 -0.16 -4.79 6.23
CA VAL A 31 0.71 -5.49 7.17
C VAL A 31 0.20 -5.33 8.60
N ASN A 32 -0.06 -4.10 9.03
CA ASN A 32 -0.55 -3.83 10.39
C ASN A 32 -1.88 -4.56 10.66
N LEU A 33 -2.80 -4.57 9.70
CA LEU A 33 -4.05 -5.31 9.83
C LEU A 33 -3.83 -6.82 9.96
N LEU A 34 -2.93 -7.39 9.18
CA LEU A 34 -2.60 -8.82 9.25
C LEU A 34 -1.92 -9.17 10.58
N GLU A 35 -1.07 -8.30 11.12
CA GLU A 35 -0.45 -8.49 12.44
C GLU A 35 -1.50 -8.44 13.55
N LEU A 36 -2.39 -7.44 13.53
CA LEU A 36 -3.48 -7.31 14.51
C LEU A 36 -4.43 -8.52 14.49
N THR A 37 -4.65 -9.12 13.32
CA THR A 37 -5.54 -10.28 13.17
C THR A 37 -4.83 -11.62 13.13
N LYS A 38 -3.51 -11.66 13.38
CA LYS A 38 -2.68 -12.87 13.35
C LYS A 38 -2.85 -13.67 12.06
N GLY A 39 -2.80 -12.98 10.92
CA GLY A 39 -2.95 -13.58 9.59
C GLY A 39 -4.39 -13.99 9.23
N ASN A 40 -5.40 -13.56 9.98
CA ASN A 40 -6.80 -13.76 9.60
C ASN A 40 -7.23 -12.71 8.56
N VAL A 41 -7.24 -13.14 7.29
CA VAL A 41 -7.59 -12.30 6.13
C VAL A 41 -9.03 -11.80 6.19
N SER A 42 -9.98 -12.64 6.62
CA SER A 42 -11.38 -12.23 6.70
C SER A 42 -11.54 -11.10 7.71
N ARG A 43 -10.95 -11.26 8.90
CA ARG A 43 -11.01 -10.26 9.96
C ARG A 43 -10.24 -8.99 9.61
N ALA A 44 -9.12 -9.12 8.89
CA ALA A 44 -8.37 -7.97 8.38
C ALA A 44 -9.17 -7.19 7.33
N ALA A 45 -9.90 -7.88 6.45
CA ALA A 45 -10.78 -7.25 5.47
C ALA A 45 -11.96 -6.52 6.13
N GLU A 46 -12.56 -7.12 7.17
CA GLU A 46 -13.61 -6.48 7.97
C GLU A 46 -13.10 -5.21 8.66
N LEU A 47 -11.92 -5.25 9.28
CA LEU A 47 -11.28 -4.07 9.89
C LEU A 47 -10.91 -3.00 8.84
N ALA A 48 -10.59 -3.43 7.62
CA ALA A 48 -10.32 -2.53 6.50
C ALA A 48 -11.59 -1.94 5.86
N GLY A 49 -12.78 -2.39 6.27
CA GLY A 49 -14.05 -2.04 5.61
C GLY A 49 -14.06 -2.45 4.13
N LYS A 50 -13.35 -3.52 3.76
CA LYS A 50 -13.21 -4.00 2.39
C LYS A 50 -13.83 -5.38 2.24
N TYR A 51 -14.31 -5.68 1.03
CA TYR A 51 -14.69 -7.05 0.70
C TYR A 51 -13.47 -7.96 0.77
N ARG A 52 -13.69 -9.20 1.23
CA ARG A 52 -12.63 -10.22 1.34
C ARG A 52 -11.87 -10.42 0.03
N THR A 53 -12.57 -10.43 -1.10
CA THR A 53 -11.98 -10.59 -2.43
C THR A 53 -11.07 -9.42 -2.79
N ASP A 54 -11.48 -8.18 -2.51
CA ASP A 54 -10.64 -6.99 -2.73
C ASP A 54 -9.39 -7.02 -1.85
N PHE A 55 -9.53 -7.50 -0.62
CA PHE A 55 -8.39 -7.67 0.27
C PHE A 55 -7.39 -8.69 -0.27
N TYR A 56 -7.85 -9.82 -0.85
CA TYR A 56 -6.95 -10.75 -1.55
C TYR A 56 -6.26 -10.13 -2.76
N ASN A 57 -6.94 -9.24 -3.49
CA ASN A 57 -6.32 -8.51 -4.61
C ASN A 57 -5.22 -7.57 -4.12
N LEU A 58 -5.45 -6.87 -3.00
CA LEU A 58 -4.44 -6.03 -2.35
C LEU A 58 -3.23 -6.84 -1.87
N LEU A 59 -3.44 -8.02 -1.29
CA LEU A 59 -2.36 -8.93 -0.91
C LEU A 59 -1.51 -9.35 -2.11
N LYS A 60 -2.15 -9.75 -3.20
CA LYS A 60 -1.47 -10.12 -4.45
C LYS A 60 -0.68 -8.96 -5.04
N LYS A 61 -1.26 -7.75 -5.04
CA LYS A 61 -0.62 -6.52 -5.54
C LYS A 61 0.67 -6.21 -4.78
N HIS A 62 0.67 -6.39 -3.47
CA HIS A 62 1.81 -6.10 -2.58
C HIS A 62 2.70 -7.32 -2.29
N HIS A 63 2.43 -8.45 -2.94
CA HIS A 63 3.12 -9.74 -2.73
C HIS A 63 3.17 -10.19 -1.25
N LEU A 64 2.09 -9.90 -0.51
CA LEU A 64 1.94 -10.29 0.89
C LEU A 64 1.21 -11.63 0.99
N LYS A 65 1.65 -12.53 1.87
CA LYS A 65 0.91 -13.75 2.23
C LYS A 65 0.45 -13.65 3.66
N SER A 66 -0.79 -14.02 3.92
CA SER A 66 -1.34 -13.99 5.27
C SER A 66 -0.72 -15.04 6.19
N GLU A 67 -0.16 -16.09 5.62
CA GLU A 67 0.52 -17.17 6.35
C GLU A 67 1.76 -16.67 7.10
N ASP A 68 2.46 -15.68 6.56
CA ASP A 68 3.63 -15.06 7.20
C ASP A 68 3.29 -14.37 8.54
N PHE A 69 2.00 -14.07 8.77
CA PHE A 69 1.50 -13.34 9.94
C PHE A 69 0.78 -14.23 10.95
N LYS A 70 0.59 -15.52 10.66
CA LYS A 70 -0.09 -16.46 11.58
C LYS A 70 0.76 -16.90 12.77
N ASN A 71 2.08 -16.74 12.69
CA ASN A 71 3.04 -17.24 13.68
C ASN A 71 3.96 -16.13 14.24
N ARG A 72 3.56 -14.87 14.09
CA ARG A 72 4.18 -13.71 14.75
C ARG A 72 3.44 -13.41 16.05
#